data_AF-A0A1H8XE76-F1
#
_entry.id   AF-A0A1H8XE76-F1
#
_cell.length_a   1.000
_cell.length_b   1.000
_cell.length_c   1.000
_cell.angle_alpha   90.00
_cell.angle_beta   90.00
_cell.angle_gamma   90.00
#
_symmetry.space_group_name_H-M   'P 1'
#
loop_
_entity.id
_entity.type
_entity.pdbx_description
1 polymer ?
#
loop_
_entity_poly.entity_id
_entity_poly.type
_entity_poly.pdbx_seq_one_letter_code
_entity_poly.pdbx_strand_id
1 'polypeptide(L)' 'MAERVKQRPSKARGRPPLADDDLVDEIKAIISEMPTYGYRGVHAILRRKARSEGRPWPNAKRVYR' A
#
# COMPACT_ATOMS: atom_id res chain seq x y z
N MET A 1 -8.54 -11.61 -21.96
CA MET A 1 -7.36 -10.73 -21.78
C MET A 1 -7.89 -9.37 -21.37
N ALA A 2 -7.60 -8.89 -20.16
CA ALA A 2 -8.11 -7.60 -19.68
C ALA A 2 -6.95 -6.80 -19.06
N GLU A 3 -6.12 -6.21 -19.91
CA GLU A 3 -5.10 -5.26 -19.49
C GLU A 3 -5.78 -3.90 -19.28
N ARG A 4 -5.98 -3.51 -18.02
CA ARG A 4 -6.57 -2.21 -17.68
C ARG A 4 -5.53 -1.10 -17.90
N VAL A 5 -5.93 -0.14 -18.74
CA VAL A 5 -5.26 1.11 -19.08
C VAL A 5 -4.62 1.81 -17.87
N LYS A 6 -3.28 1.93 -17.90
CA LYS A 6 -2.49 2.79 -16.99
C LYS A 6 -2.77 4.26 -17.31
N GLN A 7 -3.77 4.85 -16.66
CA GLN A 7 -4.02 6.29 -16.74
C GLN A 7 -2.79 7.06 -16.21
N ARG A 8 -2.13 7.83 -17.08
CA ARG A 8 -1.10 8.80 -16.67
C ARG A 8 -1.78 9.94 -15.92
N PRO A 9 -1.43 10.24 -14.66
CA PRO A 9 -2.10 11.30 -13.92
C PRO A 9 -1.72 12.67 -14.50
N SER A 10 -2.74 13.49 -14.74
CA SER A 10 -2.61 14.91 -15.04
C SER A 10 -1.69 15.59 -14.02
N LYS A 11 -0.74 16.40 -14.49
CA LYS A 11 0.29 17.06 -13.67
C LYS A 11 -0.36 17.93 -12.59
N ALA A 12 -0.49 17.38 -11.39
CA ALA A 12 -1.14 18.06 -10.26
C ALA A 12 -0.27 19.24 -9.79
N ARG A 13 -0.90 20.40 -9.54
CA ARG A 13 -0.25 21.51 -8.81
C ARG A 13 -0.13 21.12 -7.34
N GLY A 14 1.09 20.90 -6.83
CA GLY A 14 1.35 20.53 -5.43
C GLY A 14 2.56 19.58 -5.27
N ARG A 15 2.82 19.12 -4.03
CA ARG A 15 3.85 18.11 -3.75
C ARG A 15 3.57 16.85 -4.60
N PRO A 16 4.58 16.30 -5.29
CA PRO A 16 4.38 15.11 -6.11
C PRO A 16 3.82 13.95 -5.26
N PRO A 17 2.95 13.09 -5.82
CA PRO A 17 2.44 11.91 -5.12
C PRO A 17 3.61 11.08 -4.58
N LEU A 18 3.56 10.73 -3.29
CA LEU A 18 4.57 9.84 -2.71
C LEU A 18 4.44 8.47 -3.37
N ALA A 19 5.54 7.95 -3.93
CA ALA A 19 5.57 6.63 -4.54
C ALA A 19 5.02 5.59 -3.56
N ASP A 20 4.05 4.81 -4.00
CA ASP A 20 3.40 3.74 -3.22
C ASP A 20 4.03 2.36 -3.54
N ASP A 21 5.06 2.29 -4.40
CA ASP A 21 5.61 1.01 -4.89
C ASP A 21 6.11 0.10 -3.77
N ASP A 22 6.86 0.65 -2.81
CA ASP A 22 7.36 -0.08 -1.63
C ASP A 22 6.21 -0.60 -0.75
N LEU A 23 5.18 0.23 -0.55
CA LEU A 23 3.98 -0.15 0.20
C LEU A 23 3.20 -1.26 -0.50
N VAL A 24 3.08 -1.21 -1.83
CA VAL A 24 2.41 -2.24 -2.62
C VAL A 24 3.15 -3.57 -2.55
N ASP A 25 4.49 -3.54 -2.57
CA ASP A 25 5.30 -4.74 -2.40
C ASP A 25 5.09 -5.37 -1.03
N GLU A 26 5.10 -4.55 0.04
CA GLU A 26 4.86 -5.02 1.40
C GLU A 26 3.44 -5.58 1.58
N ILE A 27 2.42 -4.96 0.97
CA ILE A 27 1.05 -5.47 0.94
C ILE A 27 0.99 -6.84 0.25
N LYS A 28 1.64 -6.99 -0.91
CA LYS A 28 1.68 -8.27 -1.65
C LYS A 28 2.36 -9.36 -0.84
N ALA A 29 3.45 -9.05 -0.15
CA ALA A 29 4.13 -10.00 0.73
C ALA A 29 3.20 -10.50 1.85
N ILE A 30 2.46 -9.59 2.50
CA ILE A 30 1.51 -9.94 3.56
C ILE A 30 0.34 -10.77 3.02
N ILE A 31 -0.22 -10.41 1.86
CA ILE A 31 -1.31 -11.16 1.23
C ILE A 31 -0.85 -12.56 0.83
N SER A 32 0.39 -12.70 0.36
CA SER A 32 0.96 -14.01 0.01
C SER A 32 1.10 -14.93 1.23
N GLU A 33 1.38 -14.37 2.41
CA GLU A 33 1.50 -15.14 3.66
C GLU A 33 0.13 -15.44 4.28
N MET A 34 -0.83 -14.52 4.17
CA MET A 34 -2.16 -14.62 4.76
C MET A 34 -3.26 -14.27 3.74
N PRO A 35 -3.59 -15.18 2.81
CA PRO A 35 -4.54 -14.90 1.74
C PRO A 35 -5.99 -14.71 2.23
N THR A 36 -6.33 -15.21 3.43
CA THR A 36 -7.66 -15.06 4.03
C THR A 36 -7.86 -13.71 4.73
N TYR A 37 -6.78 -12.94 4.94
CA TYR A 37 -6.86 -11.67 5.66
C TYR A 37 -7.35 -10.52 4.77
N GLY A 38 -8.39 -9.85 5.24
CA GLY A 38 -8.89 -8.62 4.62
C GLY A 38 -8.00 -7.41 4.90
N TYR A 39 -8.32 -6.30 4.23
CA TYR A 39 -7.59 -5.03 4.27
C TYR A 39 -7.29 -4.49 5.69
N ARG A 40 -8.16 -4.74 6.68
CA ARG A 40 -7.92 -4.33 8.08
C ARG A 40 -6.80 -5.15 8.75
N GLY A 41 -6.69 -6.44 8.44
CA GLY A 41 -5.62 -7.30 8.94
C GLY A 41 -4.27 -6.89 8.36
N VAL A 42 -4.23 -6.64 7.05
CA VAL A 42 -3.03 -6.13 6.36
C VAL A 42 -2.57 -4.81 6.99
N HIS A 43 -3.49 -3.86 7.25
CA HIS A 43 -3.15 -2.60 7.91
C HIS A 43 -2.57 -2.79 9.31
N ALA A 44 -3.12 -3.70 10.10
CA ALA A 44 -2.63 -3.97 11.45
C ALA A 44 -1.19 -4.52 11.43
N ILE A 45 -0.89 -5.38 10.47
CA ILE A 45 0.46 -5.96 10.29
C ILE A 45 1.45 -4.87 9.85
N LEU A 46 1.10 -4.07 8.84
CA LEU A 46 1.90 -2.92 8.40
C LEU A 46 2.19 -1.96 9.56
N ARG A 47 1.19 -1.67 10.38
CA ARG A 47 1.36 -0.81 11.56
C ARG A 47 2.30 -1.43 12.59
N ARG A 48 2.22 -2.75 12.82
CA ARG A 48 3.10 -3.45 13.76
C ARG A 48 4.55 -3.46 13.27
N LYS A 49 4.78 -3.70 11.99
CA LYS A 49 6.10 -3.64 11.35
C LYS A 49 6.68 -2.23 11.42
N ALA A 50 5.94 -1.22 10.97
CA ALA A 50 6.37 0.18 11.02
C ALA A 50 6.70 0.65 12.45
N ARG A 51 5.91 0.24 13.45
CA ARG A 51 6.19 0.52 14.87
C ARG A 51 7.50 -0.12 15.34
N SER A 52 7.77 -1.36 14.91
CA SER A 52 9.02 -2.07 15.24
C SER A 52 10.24 -1.40 14.58
N GLU A 53 10.07 -0.86 13.38
CA GLU A 53 11.13 -0.17 12.64
C GLU A 53 11.27 1.32 13.01
N GLY A 54 10.40 1.85 13.89
CA GLY A 54 10.37 3.27 14.23
C GLY A 54 9.95 4.18 13.06
N ARG A 55 9.31 3.61 12.04
CA ARG A 55 8.87 4.31 10.83
C ARG A 55 7.41 4.77 10.94
N PRO A 56 7.03 5.83 10.22
CA PRO A 56 5.62 6.22 10.13
C PRO A 56 4.83 5.13 9.41
N TRP A 57 3.70 4.72 10.00
CA TRP A 57 2.84 3.71 9.39
C TRP A 57 1.92 4.30 8.30
N PRO A 58 1.56 3.50 7.28
CA PRO A 58 0.63 3.94 6.25
C PRO A 58 -0.78 4.17 6.81
N ASN A 59 -1.48 5.16 6.24
CA ASN A 59 -2.91 5.35 6.48
C ASN A 59 -3.68 4.11 5.98
N ALA A 60 -4.68 3.66 6.72
CA ALA A 60 -5.52 2.52 6.36
C ALA A 60 -6.10 2.60 4.93
N LYS A 61 -6.39 3.80 4.43
CA LYS A 61 -6.86 3.97 3.05
C LYS A 61 -5.82 3.63 1.98
N ARG A 62 -4.52 3.70 2.28
CA ARG A 62 -3.44 3.36 1.34
C ARG A 62 -3.27 1.85 1.16
N VAL A 63 -3.93 1.03 1.97
CA VAL A 63 -3.92 -0.44 1.83
C VAL A 63 -4.76 -0.90 0.63
N TYR A 64 -5.66 -0.07 0.11
CA TYR A 64 -6.48 -0.37 -1.07
C TYR A 64 -5.74 -0.16 -2.42
N ARG A 65 -4.40 -0.22 -2.41
CA ARG A 65 -3.58 0.00 -3.60
C ARG A 65 -3.53 -1.23 -4.50
#